data_AF-A0A6J7HTJ9-F1
#
_entry.id   AF-A0A6J7HTJ9-F1
#
_cell.length_a   1.000
_cell.length_b   1.000
_cell.length_c   1.000
_cell.angle_alpha   90.00
_cell.angle_beta   90.00
_cell.angle_gamma   90.00
#
_symmetry.space_group_name_H-M   'P 1'
#
loop_
_entity.id
_entity.type
_entity.pdbx_description
1 polymer ?
#
loop_
_entity_poly.entity_id
_entity_poly.type
_entity_poly.pdbx_seq_one_letter_code
_entity_poly.pdbx_strand_id
1 'polypeptide(L)'
;MARAALLERLIPDLDPSTPLPGPETPAEKEVPDDLGDAAVSAGDPERVPDGAPVPTGEPPRRDRVPTGDPVPTGGPAPTGDPVPTGDPVPTGDPVPTGDPVPTGDPVPAGDPAPDESPVPPTSPGGRSRVDWRLATVVATERETPRTTTLVLDVPEWPGHRAGQHVDVRLTAEDGYQAQRSYSIASAPEDPELRITVDRLDDGEVSPFLADDVLTGDELELRGPIGGPFTWSVDDGGPLILLAGGSGIVPLMAMLRHRAARGSEIPARLLHSVRTPREAAFRRELLGLSGPFAVGPGTSTLEVRWTYTRMAPPDRDGFSGRIDAAMLEAFDVSAGAASSDGTTDEGPDPDARVFVCGPTGFVETAAGLLVARGHDPSRIHTERFGPS
;
A
#
# COMPACT_ATOMS: atom_id res chain seq x y z
N MET A 1 16.48 13.14 -19.88
CA MET A 1 15.48 14.14 -20.38
C MET A 1 14.55 14.70 -19.30
N ALA A 2 14.41 14.06 -18.14
CA ALA A 2 13.57 14.44 -16.99
C ALA A 2 13.47 15.95 -16.68
N ARG A 3 14.55 16.73 -16.85
CA ARG A 3 14.56 18.18 -16.61
C ARG A 3 13.54 18.97 -17.46
N ALA A 4 13.24 18.51 -18.68
CA ALA A 4 12.33 19.18 -19.61
C ALA A 4 10.85 18.77 -19.44
N ALA A 5 10.59 17.58 -18.93
CA ALA A 5 9.23 17.02 -18.82
C ALA A 5 8.38 17.69 -17.73
N LEU A 6 8.99 18.44 -16.81
CA LEU A 6 8.28 19.08 -15.70
C LEU A 6 7.36 20.25 -16.16
N LEU A 7 7.64 20.85 -17.32
CA LEU A 7 6.95 22.06 -17.80
C LEU A 7 5.50 21.82 -18.28
N GLU A 8 5.15 20.61 -18.75
CA GLU A 8 3.82 20.35 -19.32
C GLU A 8 2.72 20.09 -18.27
N ARG A 9 3.06 19.98 -16.97
CA ARG A 9 2.09 19.63 -15.92
C ARG A 9 2.04 20.55 -14.69
N LEU A 10 3.05 21.40 -14.47
CA LEU A 10 3.12 22.27 -13.27
C LEU A 10 2.64 23.71 -13.49
N ILE A 11 2.27 24.08 -14.72
CA ILE A 11 1.62 25.37 -15.02
C ILE A 11 0.19 25.09 -15.50
N PRO A 12 -0.86 25.35 -14.69
CA PRO A 12 -2.20 25.47 -15.23
C PRO A 12 -2.29 26.75 -16.07
N ASP A 13 -2.65 26.64 -17.34
CA ASP A 13 -3.01 27.77 -18.19
C ASP A 13 -4.24 28.48 -17.60
N LEU A 14 -4.01 29.47 -16.75
CA LEU A 14 -5.02 30.42 -16.30
C LEU A 14 -5.30 31.42 -17.43
N ASP A 15 -6.08 31.00 -18.41
CA ASP A 15 -6.74 31.92 -19.33
C ASP A 15 -7.77 32.77 -18.55
N PRO A 16 -7.56 34.09 -18.40
CA PRO A 16 -8.48 34.96 -17.67
C PRO A 16 -9.80 35.23 -18.42
N SER A 17 -10.04 34.60 -19.58
CA SER A 17 -11.22 34.81 -20.42
C SER A 17 -12.21 33.64 -20.51
N THR A 18 -11.90 32.47 -19.92
CA THR A 18 -12.80 31.30 -19.95
C THR A 18 -13.93 31.40 -18.89
N PRO A 19 -15.23 31.42 -19.29
CA PRO A 19 -16.35 31.42 -18.35
C PRO A 19 -16.59 30.03 -17.73
N LEU A 20 -16.96 29.99 -16.44
CA LEU A 20 -17.36 28.75 -15.77
C LEU A 20 -18.64 28.16 -16.41
N PRO A 21 -18.68 26.85 -16.73
CA PRO A 21 -19.88 26.20 -17.23
C PRO A 21 -20.94 26.07 -16.12
N GLY A 22 -22.18 26.43 -16.44
CA GLY A 22 -23.35 26.21 -15.58
C GLY A 22 -23.81 24.75 -15.58
N PRO A 23 -24.68 24.35 -14.64
CA PRO A 23 -25.14 22.97 -14.52
C PRO A 23 -26.12 22.58 -15.64
N GLU A 24 -25.77 21.57 -16.43
CA GLU A 24 -26.67 20.99 -17.44
C GLU A 24 -27.57 19.90 -16.84
N THR A 25 -28.88 20.01 -17.06
CA THR A 25 -29.86 18.94 -16.80
C THR A 25 -29.88 17.91 -17.93
N PRO A 26 -30.06 16.61 -17.64
CA PRO A 26 -30.07 15.57 -18.66
C PRO A 26 -31.38 15.56 -19.45
N ALA A 27 -31.28 15.46 -20.78
CA ALA A 27 -32.40 15.25 -21.68
C ALA A 27 -32.57 13.77 -22.04
N GLU A 28 -33.81 13.29 -22.05
CA GLU A 28 -34.19 11.94 -22.44
C GLU A 28 -33.97 11.69 -23.94
N LYS A 29 -33.80 10.43 -24.34
CA LYS A 29 -33.76 10.04 -25.75
C LYS A 29 -34.56 8.77 -25.99
N GLU A 30 -35.57 8.90 -26.84
CA GLU A 30 -36.55 7.86 -27.16
C GLU A 30 -35.97 6.73 -28.03
N VAL A 31 -36.64 5.58 -27.96
CA VAL A 31 -36.41 4.37 -28.76
C VAL A 31 -37.49 4.28 -29.86
N PRO A 32 -37.16 3.84 -31.08
CA PRO A 32 -38.13 3.26 -32.00
C PRO A 32 -37.92 1.75 -32.15
N ASP A 33 -38.95 0.99 -31.84
CA ASP A 33 -39.13 -0.38 -32.33
C ASP A 33 -39.49 -0.36 -33.84
N ASP A 34 -39.04 -1.35 -34.61
CA ASP A 34 -39.94 -2.08 -35.51
C ASP A 34 -39.36 -3.43 -35.97
N LEU A 35 -40.22 -4.46 -36.09
CA LEU A 35 -39.88 -5.80 -36.60
C LEU A 35 -41.10 -6.43 -37.31
N GLY A 36 -40.92 -6.78 -38.59
CA GLY A 36 -41.88 -7.53 -39.42
C GLY A 36 -41.68 -7.22 -40.92
N ASP A 37 -41.92 -8.12 -41.87
CA ASP A 37 -42.37 -9.53 -41.79
C ASP A 37 -41.91 -10.32 -43.05
N ALA A 38 -42.29 -11.60 -43.16
CA ALA A 38 -41.58 -12.66 -43.89
C ALA A 38 -42.01 -12.97 -45.37
N ALA A 39 -41.55 -14.15 -45.86
CA ALA A 39 -42.03 -14.96 -47.02
C ALA A 39 -41.41 -14.67 -48.41
N VAL A 40 -41.19 -15.61 -49.36
CA VAL A 40 -41.25 -17.10 -49.48
C VAL A 40 -40.55 -17.54 -50.80
N SER A 41 -40.04 -18.78 -50.93
CA SER A 41 -40.26 -19.73 -52.06
C SER A 41 -39.41 -21.02 -51.92
N ALA A 42 -39.71 -22.08 -52.69
CA ALA A 42 -39.30 -23.48 -52.45
C ALA A 42 -38.55 -24.16 -53.62
N GLY A 43 -38.02 -25.39 -53.41
CA GLY A 43 -37.42 -26.22 -54.48
C GLY A 43 -36.76 -27.57 -54.10
N ASP A 44 -37.57 -28.57 -53.71
CA ASP A 44 -37.53 -30.03 -54.07
C ASP A 44 -36.25 -30.93 -53.99
N PRO A 45 -36.38 -32.30 -54.03
CA PRO A 45 -35.58 -33.20 -53.16
C PRO A 45 -34.91 -34.43 -53.86
N GLU A 46 -34.20 -35.30 -53.11
CA GLU A 46 -34.18 -36.77 -53.40
C GLU A 46 -33.71 -37.70 -52.24
N ARG A 47 -34.42 -38.86 -52.13
CA ARG A 47 -34.05 -40.22 -51.64
C ARG A 47 -33.71 -40.58 -50.18
N VAL A 48 -34.31 -41.73 -49.78
CA VAL A 48 -34.15 -42.55 -48.55
C VAL A 48 -34.16 -44.04 -48.97
N PRO A 49 -33.29 -44.92 -48.43
CA PRO A 49 -33.67 -46.16 -47.68
C PRO A 49 -32.60 -46.68 -46.66
N ASP A 50 -32.84 -47.56 -45.66
CA ASP A 50 -34.02 -48.02 -44.88
C ASP A 50 -33.55 -48.78 -43.59
N GLY A 51 -34.41 -48.87 -42.55
CA GLY A 51 -34.40 -49.84 -41.43
C GLY A 51 -33.26 -49.85 -40.38
N ALA A 52 -33.43 -50.30 -39.12
CA ALA A 52 -34.56 -50.64 -38.23
C ALA A 52 -33.97 -51.06 -36.83
N PRO A 53 -34.75 -51.38 -35.76
CA PRO A 53 -35.97 -50.78 -35.21
C PRO A 53 -35.79 -50.26 -33.74
N VAL A 54 -36.87 -49.77 -33.13
CA VAL A 54 -36.92 -49.08 -31.82
C VAL A 54 -37.26 -50.04 -30.65
N PRO A 55 -36.67 -49.88 -29.44
CA PRO A 55 -37.26 -50.34 -28.19
C PRO A 55 -38.03 -49.20 -27.49
N THR A 56 -39.32 -49.40 -27.26
CA THR A 56 -40.19 -48.45 -26.55
C THR A 56 -39.87 -48.38 -25.06
N GLY A 57 -39.48 -47.21 -24.57
CA GLY A 57 -39.41 -46.86 -23.14
C GLY A 57 -40.44 -45.79 -22.78
N GLU A 58 -41.21 -46.04 -21.72
CA GLU A 58 -42.27 -45.15 -21.23
C GLU A 58 -41.68 -43.87 -20.61
N PRO A 59 -42.11 -42.65 -21.00
CA PRO A 59 -41.58 -41.43 -20.41
C PRO A 59 -42.15 -41.23 -18.99
N PRO A 60 -41.30 -40.93 -17.98
CA PRO A 60 -41.77 -40.68 -16.63
C PRO A 60 -42.66 -39.43 -16.56
N ARG A 61 -43.64 -39.47 -15.65
CA ARG A 61 -44.66 -38.44 -15.50
C ARG A 61 -44.01 -37.11 -15.06
N ARG A 62 -44.46 -36.00 -15.65
CA ARG A 62 -44.12 -34.66 -15.17
C ARG A 62 -44.75 -34.45 -13.81
N ASP A 63 -43.93 -34.35 -12.77
CA ASP A 63 -44.39 -33.88 -11.47
C ASP A 63 -44.90 -32.44 -11.57
N ARG A 64 -45.99 -32.15 -10.85
CA ARG A 64 -46.58 -30.82 -10.82
C ARG A 64 -45.69 -29.89 -9.99
N VAL A 65 -45.37 -28.74 -10.56
CA VAL A 65 -44.82 -27.60 -9.80
C VAL A 65 -45.80 -27.29 -8.66
N PRO A 66 -45.37 -27.22 -7.39
CA PRO A 66 -46.21 -26.74 -6.31
C PRO A 66 -46.53 -25.27 -6.53
N THR A 67 -47.81 -24.93 -6.67
CA THR A 67 -48.26 -23.55 -6.56
C THR A 67 -47.96 -23.07 -5.15
N GLY A 68 -47.06 -22.09 -5.00
CA GLY A 68 -46.73 -21.53 -3.70
C GLY A 68 -47.95 -20.86 -3.05
N ASP A 69 -48.04 -20.95 -1.73
CA ASP A 69 -49.08 -20.28 -0.95
C ASP A 69 -49.05 -18.76 -1.17
N PRO A 70 -50.20 -18.06 -1.13
CA PRO A 70 -50.26 -16.63 -1.32
C PRO A 70 -49.49 -15.89 -0.22
N VAL A 71 -48.66 -14.93 -0.63
CA VAL A 71 -47.88 -14.07 0.27
C VAL A 71 -48.84 -13.33 1.22
N PRO A 72 -48.66 -13.40 2.56
CA PRO A 72 -49.48 -12.65 3.48
C PRO A 72 -49.18 -11.15 3.34
N THR A 73 -50.21 -10.37 2.99
CA THR A 73 -50.12 -8.91 2.97
C THR A 73 -49.75 -8.39 4.35
N GLY A 74 -48.60 -7.72 4.47
CA GLY A 74 -48.15 -7.14 5.73
C GLY A 74 -49.18 -6.18 6.31
N GLY A 75 -49.44 -6.31 7.63
CA GLY A 75 -50.25 -5.34 8.36
C GLY A 75 -49.61 -3.95 8.39
N PRO A 76 -50.37 -2.90 8.75
CA PRO A 76 -49.82 -1.55 8.83
C PRO A 76 -48.64 -1.47 9.80
N ALA A 77 -47.64 -0.67 9.44
CA ALA A 77 -46.44 -0.49 10.23
C ALA A 77 -46.78 0.01 11.66
N PRO A 78 -46.08 -0.46 12.71
CA PRO A 78 -46.25 0.09 14.04
C PRO A 78 -45.84 1.56 14.05
N THR A 79 -46.72 2.43 14.55
CA THR A 79 -46.37 3.80 14.90
C THR A 79 -45.24 3.75 15.92
N GLY A 80 -44.09 4.33 15.60
CA GLY A 80 -42.93 4.31 16.49
C GLY A 80 -43.23 4.99 17.83
N ASP A 81 -42.60 4.49 18.89
CA ASP A 81 -42.63 5.13 20.21
C ASP A 81 -42.11 6.58 20.11
N PRO A 82 -42.68 7.51 20.91
CA PRO A 82 -42.22 8.90 20.90
C PRO A 82 -40.76 8.99 21.34
N VAL A 83 -39.98 9.76 20.58
CA VAL A 83 -38.57 10.04 20.89
C VAL A 83 -38.48 10.65 22.29
N PRO A 84 -37.64 10.12 23.20
CA PRO A 84 -37.43 10.75 24.49
C PRO A 84 -36.78 12.12 24.27
N THR A 85 -37.47 13.17 24.70
CA THR A 85 -36.90 14.53 24.77
C THR A 85 -35.66 14.46 25.66
N GLY A 86 -34.49 14.73 25.09
CA GLY A 86 -33.23 14.71 25.84
C GLY A 86 -33.24 15.73 26.97
N ASP A 87 -32.57 15.38 28.08
CA ASP A 87 -32.37 16.30 29.21
C ASP A 87 -31.73 17.62 28.73
N PRO A 88 -32.10 18.77 29.34
CA PRO A 88 -31.53 20.05 28.97
C PRO A 88 -30.01 20.06 29.19
N VAL A 89 -29.28 20.54 28.19
CA VAL A 89 -27.82 20.70 28.25
C VAL A 89 -27.46 21.57 29.47
N PRO A 90 -26.55 21.13 30.36
CA PRO A 90 -26.10 21.98 31.45
C PRO A 90 -25.38 23.20 30.88
N THR A 91 -25.88 24.39 31.20
CA THR A 91 -25.19 25.65 30.91
C THR A 91 -23.86 25.63 31.64
N GLY A 92 -22.75 25.60 30.90
CA GLY A 92 -21.42 25.60 31.49
C GLY A 92 -21.15 26.86 32.31
N ASP A 93 -20.36 26.71 33.37
CA ASP A 93 -19.92 27.83 34.20
C ASP A 93 -19.18 28.89 33.37
N PRO A 94 -19.30 30.19 33.71
CA PRO A 94 -18.63 31.25 32.98
C PRO A 94 -17.10 31.09 33.01
N VAL A 95 -16.48 31.23 31.84
CA VAL A 95 -15.03 31.18 31.68
C VAL A 95 -14.38 32.27 32.55
N PRO A 96 -13.37 31.95 33.39
CA PRO A 96 -12.65 32.98 34.12
C PRO A 96 -11.88 33.87 33.14
N THR A 97 -12.16 35.17 33.17
CA THR A 97 -11.40 36.18 32.43
C THR A 97 -9.95 36.15 32.93
N GLY A 98 -9.01 35.81 32.05
CA GLY A 98 -7.58 35.75 32.40
C GLY A 98 -7.03 37.12 32.81
N ASP A 99 -6.04 37.10 33.71
CA ASP A 99 -5.32 38.29 34.16
C ASP A 99 -4.64 39.02 32.98
N PRO A 100 -4.53 40.37 33.04
CA PRO A 100 -3.94 41.15 31.96
C PRO A 100 -2.45 40.83 31.78
N VAL A 101 -2.03 40.68 30.52
CA VAL A 101 -0.63 40.46 30.13
C VAL A 101 0.24 41.64 30.60
N PRO A 102 1.36 41.41 31.32
CA PRO A 102 2.27 42.48 31.68
C PRO A 102 2.94 43.07 30.43
N THR A 103 2.79 44.38 30.24
CA THR A 103 3.49 45.13 29.20
C THR A 103 5.00 45.04 29.41
N GLY A 104 5.73 44.59 28.39
CA GLY A 104 7.18 44.41 28.49
C GLY A 104 7.95 45.72 28.67
N ASP A 105 9.06 45.63 29.42
CA ASP A 105 10.00 46.74 29.62
C ASP A 105 10.66 47.21 28.32
N PRO A 106 11.00 48.51 28.18
CA PRO A 106 11.57 49.06 26.97
C PRO A 106 13.00 48.56 26.70
N VAL A 107 13.28 48.26 25.42
CA VAL A 107 14.60 47.87 24.93
C VAL A 107 15.64 49.00 25.12
N PRO A 108 16.78 48.75 25.79
CA PRO A 108 17.88 49.69 25.84
C PRO A 108 18.69 49.69 24.53
N ALA A 109 19.13 50.87 24.10
CA ALA A 109 19.86 51.04 22.86
C ALA A 109 21.38 50.87 23.04
N GLY A 110 21.95 49.85 22.39
CA GLY A 110 23.27 49.86 21.75
C GLY A 110 24.55 49.85 22.61
N ASP A 111 25.45 48.94 22.26
CA ASP A 111 26.89 49.25 22.07
C ASP A 111 27.50 48.26 21.04
N PRO A 112 28.61 48.60 20.35
CA PRO A 112 29.05 47.92 19.13
C PRO A 112 29.84 46.62 19.37
N ALA A 113 29.91 45.78 18.33
CA ALA A 113 30.59 44.48 18.35
C ALA A 113 32.13 44.60 18.50
N PRO A 114 32.78 43.74 19.31
CA PRO A 114 34.22 43.56 19.30
C PRO A 114 34.68 42.60 18.19
N ASP A 115 35.94 42.75 17.80
CA ASP A 115 36.65 42.13 16.68
C ASP A 115 36.85 40.59 16.82
N GLU A 116 37.11 39.92 15.70
CA GLU A 116 37.23 38.46 15.63
C GLU A 116 38.52 37.92 16.27
N SER A 117 38.45 36.71 16.85
CA SER A 117 39.62 35.90 17.18
C SER A 117 39.28 34.41 17.10
N PRO A 118 40.15 33.57 16.51
CA PRO A 118 39.75 32.26 16.02
C PRO A 118 39.60 31.21 17.12
N VAL A 119 38.49 30.47 17.06
CA VAL A 119 38.24 29.28 17.89
C VAL A 119 39.08 28.10 17.37
N PRO A 120 39.81 27.34 18.20
CA PRO A 120 40.59 26.20 17.74
C PRO A 120 39.68 25.07 17.23
N PRO A 121 40.11 24.29 16.22
CA PRO A 121 39.29 23.23 15.66
C PRO A 121 39.10 22.08 16.66
N THR A 122 37.89 21.93 17.19
CA THR A 122 37.44 20.69 17.81
C THR A 122 37.40 19.58 16.75
N SER A 123 38.09 18.47 17.00
CA SER A 123 38.18 17.33 16.08
C SER A 123 36.79 16.82 15.66
N PRO A 124 36.54 16.57 14.36
CA PRO A 124 35.23 16.15 13.90
C PRO A 124 34.97 14.67 14.23
N GLY A 125 33.99 14.43 15.09
CA GLY A 125 33.24 13.16 15.09
C GLY A 125 32.41 13.10 13.81
N GLY A 126 33.02 12.60 12.72
CA GLY A 126 32.46 12.68 11.37
C GLY A 126 31.17 11.87 11.20
N ARG A 127 30.02 12.55 11.29
CA ARG A 127 28.85 12.16 10.49
C ARG A 127 29.23 12.43 9.04
N SER A 128 29.41 11.38 8.23
CA SER A 128 29.58 11.54 6.79
C SER A 128 28.40 12.33 6.24
N ARG A 129 28.67 13.41 5.51
CA ARG A 129 27.62 14.08 4.76
C ARG A 129 27.12 13.10 3.71
N VAL A 130 25.81 12.86 3.70
CA VAL A 130 25.17 12.09 2.63
C VAL A 130 24.97 13.06 1.48
N ASP A 131 25.89 13.02 0.52
CA ASP A 131 25.86 13.90 -0.64
C ASP A 131 24.89 13.40 -1.73
N TRP A 132 24.48 14.32 -2.59
CA TRP A 132 23.63 14.05 -3.75
C TRP A 132 24.46 13.36 -4.85
N ARG A 133 23.91 12.30 -5.44
CA ARG A 133 24.46 11.54 -6.57
C ARG A 133 23.48 11.58 -7.73
N LEU A 134 24.02 11.54 -8.94
CA LEU A 134 23.21 11.34 -10.15
C LEU A 134 22.98 9.83 -10.34
N ALA A 135 21.74 9.46 -10.63
CA ALA A 135 21.34 8.09 -10.89
C ALA A 135 20.67 8.01 -12.27
N THR A 136 21.02 6.99 -13.06
CA THR A 136 20.41 6.75 -14.37
C THR A 136 19.34 5.68 -14.24
N VAL A 137 18.13 5.97 -14.72
CA VAL A 137 17.04 4.98 -14.79
C VAL A 137 17.39 3.97 -15.88
N VAL A 138 17.66 2.72 -15.51
CA VAL A 138 17.98 1.66 -16.47
C VAL A 138 16.73 0.86 -16.89
N ALA A 139 15.75 0.72 -16.00
CA ALA A 139 14.46 0.10 -16.32
C ALA A 139 13.32 0.64 -15.46
N THR A 140 12.09 0.48 -15.95
CA THR A 140 10.86 0.72 -15.19
C THR A 140 9.97 -0.52 -15.23
N GLU A 141 9.46 -0.93 -14.07
CA GLU A 141 8.68 -2.17 -13.90
C GLU A 141 7.34 -1.83 -13.23
N ARG A 142 6.21 -2.12 -13.87
CA ARG A 142 4.88 -1.80 -13.31
C ARG A 142 4.36 -2.93 -12.42
N GLU A 143 4.44 -2.72 -11.12
CA GLU A 143 3.99 -3.65 -10.08
C GLU A 143 2.45 -3.73 -9.96
N THR A 144 1.78 -2.58 -10.06
CA THR A 144 0.31 -2.45 -9.99
C THR A 144 -0.14 -1.26 -10.86
N PRO A 145 -1.44 -1.00 -11.07
CA PRO A 145 -1.89 0.20 -11.76
C PRO A 145 -1.42 1.52 -11.13
N ARG A 146 -1.06 1.53 -9.84
CA ARG A 146 -0.58 2.73 -9.14
C ARG A 146 0.88 2.67 -8.68
N THR A 147 1.56 1.54 -8.80
CA THR A 147 2.94 1.41 -8.29
C THR A 147 3.90 0.98 -9.38
N THR A 148 4.98 1.74 -9.54
CA THR A 148 6.05 1.50 -10.52
C THR A 148 7.39 1.40 -9.76
N THR A 149 8.14 0.32 -10.01
CA THR A 149 9.52 0.18 -9.58
C THR A 149 10.43 0.83 -10.62
N LEU A 150 11.29 1.74 -10.17
CA LEU A 150 12.39 2.31 -10.96
C LEU A 150 13.67 1.55 -10.59
N VAL A 151 14.34 1.01 -11.61
CA VAL A 151 15.66 0.37 -11.49
C VAL A 151 16.70 1.40 -11.89
N LEU A 152 17.64 1.67 -10.98
CA LEU A 152 18.57 2.79 -11.06
C LEU A 152 20.02 2.28 -11.01
N ASP A 153 20.81 2.66 -12.01
CA ASP A 153 22.26 2.64 -11.92
C ASP A 153 22.71 3.88 -11.13
N VAL A 154 23.50 3.67 -10.07
CA VAL A 154 23.96 4.72 -9.17
C VAL A 154 25.47 4.58 -9.00
N PRO A 155 26.27 5.27 -9.83
CA PRO A 155 27.72 5.23 -9.74
C PRO A 155 28.21 5.54 -8.33
N GLU A 156 29.16 4.73 -7.85
CA GLU A 156 29.75 4.85 -6.51
C GLU A 156 28.71 4.84 -5.37
N TRP A 157 27.64 4.04 -5.52
CA TRP A 157 26.71 3.75 -4.44
C TRP A 157 27.45 3.13 -3.23
N PRO A 158 27.36 3.70 -2.02
CA PRO A 158 28.08 3.21 -0.84
C PRO A 158 27.49 1.91 -0.25
N GLY A 159 26.53 1.28 -0.92
CA GLY A 159 25.68 0.23 -0.38
C GLY A 159 24.57 0.77 0.54
N HIS A 160 23.70 -0.11 1.00
CA HIS A 160 22.59 0.18 1.91
C HIS A 160 22.26 -1.03 2.78
N ARG A 161 21.38 -0.85 3.77
CA ARG A 161 20.74 -1.94 4.51
C ARG A 161 19.28 -2.09 4.08
N ALA A 162 18.76 -3.31 4.13
CA ALA A 162 17.35 -3.56 3.88
C ALA A 162 16.48 -2.77 4.87
N GLY A 163 15.48 -2.06 4.34
CA GLY A 163 14.63 -1.13 5.10
C GLY A 163 15.06 0.34 5.06
N GLN A 164 16.22 0.69 4.51
CA GLN A 164 16.59 2.10 4.27
C GLN A 164 15.83 2.72 3.10
N HIS A 165 15.84 4.06 3.03
CA HIS A 165 15.26 4.84 1.95
C HIS A 165 16.29 5.78 1.31
N VAL A 166 15.93 6.39 0.18
CA VAL A 166 16.64 7.51 -0.45
C VAL A 166 15.70 8.70 -0.59
N ASP A 167 16.26 9.91 -0.59
CA ASP A 167 15.52 11.06 -1.12
C ASP A 167 15.78 11.18 -2.61
N VAL A 168 14.70 11.30 -3.39
CA VAL A 168 14.75 11.72 -4.80
C VAL A 168 14.48 13.22 -4.84
N ARG A 169 15.31 13.96 -5.58
CA ARG A 169 15.05 15.36 -5.94
C ARG A 169 14.80 15.49 -7.44
N LEU A 170 13.76 16.25 -7.75
CA LEU A 170 13.46 16.74 -9.09
C LEU A 170 13.73 18.24 -9.13
N THR A 171 14.40 18.71 -10.18
CA THR A 171 14.69 20.12 -10.42
C THR A 171 14.08 20.56 -11.75
N ALA A 172 13.22 21.56 -11.69
CA ALA A 172 12.55 22.20 -12.81
C ALA A 172 13.51 22.98 -13.73
N GLU A 173 13.03 23.39 -14.91
CA GLU A 173 13.75 24.34 -15.76
C GLU A 173 13.81 25.75 -15.13
N ASP A 174 12.76 26.17 -14.42
CA ASP A 174 12.71 27.45 -13.68
C ASP A 174 13.52 27.44 -12.37
N GLY A 175 14.06 26.28 -11.99
CA GLY A 175 14.86 26.08 -10.77
C GLY A 175 14.06 25.67 -9.53
N TYR A 176 12.73 25.51 -9.61
CA TYR A 176 11.94 24.90 -8.55
C TYR A 176 12.44 23.48 -8.24
N GLN A 177 12.45 23.10 -6.95
CA GLN A 177 12.93 21.79 -6.49
C GLN A 177 11.90 21.12 -5.59
N ALA A 178 11.47 19.93 -5.99
CA ALA A 178 10.68 19.03 -5.17
C ALA A 178 11.52 17.83 -4.72
N GLN A 179 11.47 17.50 -3.43
CA GLN A 179 12.16 16.37 -2.84
C GLN A 179 11.15 15.46 -2.14
N ARG A 180 11.26 14.14 -2.31
CA ARG A 180 10.46 13.13 -1.57
C ARG A 180 11.29 11.89 -1.27
N SER A 181 11.00 11.25 -0.14
CA SER A 181 11.69 10.03 0.30
C SER A 181 10.99 8.78 -0.23
N TYR A 182 11.77 7.81 -0.74
CA TYR A 182 11.30 6.54 -1.26
C TYR A 182 12.12 5.39 -0.68
N SER A 183 11.45 4.39 -0.09
CA SER A 183 12.11 3.19 0.41
C SER A 183 12.81 2.43 -0.70
N ILE A 184 13.99 1.90 -0.37
CA ILE A 184 14.73 1.01 -1.25
C ILE A 184 14.02 -0.35 -1.24
N ALA A 185 13.72 -0.85 -2.44
CA ALA A 185 13.07 -2.14 -2.67
C ALA A 185 14.10 -3.27 -2.89
N SER A 186 15.29 -2.95 -3.41
CA SER A 186 16.36 -3.91 -3.69
C SER A 186 17.05 -4.41 -2.42
N ALA A 187 17.60 -5.63 -2.48
CA ALA A 187 18.48 -6.14 -1.45
C ALA A 187 19.83 -5.37 -1.44
N PRO A 188 20.55 -5.34 -0.30
CA PRO A 188 21.95 -4.90 -0.24
C PRO A 188 22.87 -5.64 -1.22
N GLU A 189 22.53 -6.88 -1.57
CA GLU A 189 23.23 -7.74 -2.52
C GLU A 189 22.95 -7.43 -4.00
N ASP A 190 21.92 -6.65 -4.33
CA ASP A 190 21.58 -6.33 -5.71
C ASP A 190 22.56 -5.29 -6.29
N PRO A 191 23.04 -5.44 -7.54
CA PRO A 191 23.96 -4.48 -8.17
C PRO A 191 23.28 -3.17 -8.58
N GLU A 192 21.94 -3.17 -8.72
CA GLU A 192 21.13 -2.02 -9.13
C GLU A 192 20.22 -1.60 -7.98
N LEU A 193 20.10 -0.29 -7.77
CA LEU A 193 19.21 0.25 -6.75
C LEU A 193 17.77 0.24 -7.29
N ARG A 194 16.83 -0.36 -6.55
CA ARG A 194 15.41 -0.34 -6.90
C ARG A 194 14.66 0.53 -5.90
N ILE A 195 13.86 1.48 -6.38
CA ILE A 195 12.87 2.20 -5.57
C ILE A 195 11.49 1.98 -6.16
N THR A 196 10.45 1.91 -5.33
CA THR A 196 9.08 1.68 -5.82
C THR A 196 8.18 2.82 -5.39
N VAL A 197 7.64 3.52 -6.38
CA VAL A 197 6.86 4.74 -6.24
C VAL A 197 5.38 4.37 -6.25
N ASP A 198 4.63 4.77 -5.22
CA ASP A 198 3.17 4.73 -5.23
C ASP A 198 2.63 6.07 -5.72
N ARG A 199 1.84 6.01 -6.79
CA ARG A 199 1.23 7.14 -7.47
C ARG A 199 0.08 7.68 -6.63
N LEU A 200 0.32 8.82 -5.99
CA LEU A 200 -0.73 9.64 -5.40
C LEU A 200 -1.37 10.48 -6.51
N ASP A 201 -2.70 10.50 -6.58
CA ASP A 201 -3.44 11.19 -7.64
C ASP A 201 -3.22 12.71 -7.59
N ASP A 202 -3.18 13.29 -6.39
CA ASP A 202 -2.89 14.70 -6.12
C ASP A 202 -1.39 14.95 -5.81
N GLY A 203 -0.51 14.00 -6.17
CA GLY A 203 0.92 14.07 -5.86
C GLY A 203 1.69 14.96 -6.84
N GLU A 204 2.57 15.80 -6.34
CA GLU A 204 3.47 16.62 -7.16
C GLU A 204 4.58 15.79 -7.85
N VAL A 205 5.21 14.89 -7.10
CA VAL A 205 6.39 14.13 -7.54
C VAL A 205 6.02 12.72 -8.02
N SER A 206 5.03 12.08 -7.38
CA SER A 206 4.74 10.66 -7.63
C SER A 206 4.16 10.33 -9.01
N PRO A 207 3.30 11.15 -9.67
CA PRO A 207 2.83 10.85 -11.02
C PRO A 207 3.98 10.90 -12.03
N PHE A 208 4.85 11.91 -11.95
CA PHE A 208 6.02 12.01 -12.81
C PHE A 208 6.92 10.77 -12.70
N LEU A 209 7.32 10.41 -11.47
CA LEU A 209 8.17 9.25 -11.24
C LEU A 209 7.50 7.91 -11.58
N ALA A 210 6.16 7.79 -11.49
CA ALA A 210 5.45 6.54 -11.72
C ALA A 210 5.03 6.32 -13.18
N ASP A 211 4.67 7.38 -13.90
CA ASP A 211 4.05 7.34 -15.23
C ASP A 211 4.92 7.95 -16.35
N ASP A 212 5.74 8.97 -16.07
CA ASP A 212 6.41 9.78 -17.11
C ASP A 212 7.92 9.50 -17.24
N VAL A 213 8.59 9.00 -16.19
CA VAL A 213 10.03 8.67 -16.19
C VAL A 213 10.35 7.48 -17.12
N LEU A 214 11.39 7.63 -17.95
CA LEU A 214 11.82 6.63 -18.93
C LEU A 214 13.25 6.12 -18.68
N THR A 215 13.59 4.96 -19.25
CA THR A 215 14.97 4.48 -19.32
C THR A 215 15.87 5.52 -20.00
N GLY A 216 17.00 5.83 -19.37
CA GLY A 216 17.95 6.86 -19.79
C GLY A 216 17.68 8.24 -19.17
N ASP A 217 16.63 8.41 -18.36
CA ASP A 217 16.48 9.60 -17.53
C ASP A 217 17.43 9.59 -16.32
N GLU A 218 17.75 10.80 -15.86
CA GLU A 218 18.65 11.03 -14.72
C GLU A 218 17.85 11.61 -13.55
N LEU A 219 18.09 11.08 -12.36
CA LEU A 219 17.46 11.50 -11.10
C LEU A 219 18.54 11.85 -10.07
N GLU A 220 18.30 12.88 -9.25
CA GLU A 220 19.19 13.20 -8.14
C GLU A 220 18.79 12.41 -6.89
N LEU A 221 19.68 11.57 -6.38
CA LEU A 221 19.47 10.76 -5.19
C LEU A 221 20.34 11.22 -4.02
N ARG A 222 19.78 11.21 -2.81
CA ARG A 222 20.53 11.32 -1.56
C ARG A 222 20.26 10.10 -0.69
N GLY A 223 21.30 9.33 -0.39
CA GLY A 223 21.17 8.18 0.49
C GLY A 223 22.44 7.33 0.63
N PRO A 224 22.32 6.18 1.32
CA PRO A 224 21.10 5.71 2.00
C PRO A 224 20.77 6.54 3.25
N ILE A 225 19.49 6.57 3.62
CA ILE A 225 18.94 7.25 4.81
C ILE A 225 18.13 6.24 5.63
N GLY A 226 18.10 6.44 6.95
CA GLY A 226 17.40 5.55 7.90
C GLY A 226 18.38 4.72 8.74
N GLY A 227 17.83 3.78 9.52
CA GLY A 227 18.61 2.95 10.46
C GLY A 227 17.74 2.20 11.48
N PRO A 228 16.82 2.87 12.22
CA PRO A 228 15.95 2.21 13.18
C PRO A 228 14.98 1.17 12.58
N PHE A 229 14.67 1.31 11.30
CA PHE A 229 13.85 0.38 10.51
C PHE A 229 14.74 -0.41 9.54
N THR A 230 15.77 -1.09 10.04
CA THR A 230 16.64 -1.93 9.20
C THR A 230 16.83 -3.32 9.78
N TRP A 231 17.15 -4.28 8.91
CA TRP A 231 17.44 -5.67 9.29
C TRP A 231 18.53 -6.29 8.40
N SER A 232 19.42 -7.07 9.01
CA SER A 232 20.36 -8.00 8.37
C SER A 232 20.06 -9.43 8.83
N VAL A 233 20.45 -10.43 8.06
CA VAL A 233 20.48 -11.83 8.52
C VAL A 233 21.29 -12.02 9.82
N ASP A 234 22.28 -11.16 10.06
CA ASP A 234 23.13 -11.19 11.26
C ASP A 234 22.40 -10.71 12.53
N ASP A 235 21.25 -10.01 12.38
CA ASP A 235 20.40 -9.60 13.49
C ASP A 235 19.59 -10.77 14.08
N GLY A 236 19.43 -11.86 13.33
CA GLY A 236 18.65 -13.04 13.76
C GLY A 236 17.18 -12.74 14.07
N GLY A 237 16.52 -13.70 14.73
CA GLY A 237 15.12 -13.60 15.19
C GLY A 237 14.09 -13.83 14.07
N PRO A 238 12.99 -14.57 14.31
CA PRO A 238 11.90 -14.70 13.34
C PRO A 238 11.32 -13.34 12.93
N LEU A 239 10.97 -13.19 11.65
CA LEU A 239 10.45 -11.95 11.10
C LEU A 239 8.92 -11.94 11.07
N ILE A 240 8.33 -10.87 11.60
CA ILE A 240 6.90 -10.57 11.49
C ILE A 240 6.77 -9.24 10.75
N LEU A 241 6.31 -9.29 9.50
CA LEU A 241 6.29 -8.15 8.58
C LEU A 241 4.83 -7.74 8.33
N LEU A 242 4.45 -6.51 8.67
CA LEU A 242 3.09 -5.98 8.49
C LEU A 242 3.13 -4.81 7.50
N ALA A 243 2.58 -5.02 6.31
CA ALA A 243 2.62 -4.07 5.20
C ALA A 243 1.25 -3.44 4.94
N GLY A 244 1.15 -2.10 4.96
CA GLY A 244 -0.02 -1.36 4.51
C GLY A 244 0.23 -0.70 3.15
N GLY A 245 -0.43 -1.18 2.09
CA GLY A 245 -0.25 -0.64 0.74
C GLY A 245 1.21 -0.70 0.26
N SER A 246 1.79 0.46 -0.07
CA SER A 246 3.20 0.65 -0.44
C SER A 246 4.20 0.44 0.71
N GLY A 247 3.73 0.28 1.95
CA GLY A 247 4.55 -0.16 3.09
C GLY A 247 5.24 -1.52 2.89
N ILE A 248 4.86 -2.29 1.85
CA ILE A 248 5.56 -3.50 1.44
C ILE A 248 7.00 -3.24 0.95
N VAL A 249 7.32 -2.05 0.42
CA VAL A 249 8.60 -1.78 -0.26
C VAL A 249 9.84 -2.04 0.61
N PRO A 250 10.00 -1.43 1.81
CA PRO A 250 11.16 -1.70 2.67
C PRO A 250 11.17 -3.14 3.21
N LEU A 251 10.00 -3.76 3.37
CA LEU A 251 9.84 -5.15 3.81
C LEU A 251 10.24 -6.13 2.70
N MET A 252 10.03 -5.77 1.44
CA MET A 252 10.46 -6.53 0.28
C MET A 252 12.00 -6.56 0.18
N ALA A 253 12.68 -5.46 0.50
CA ALA A 253 14.13 -5.44 0.59
C ALA A 253 14.65 -6.42 1.67
N MET A 254 13.96 -6.55 2.81
CA MET A 254 14.30 -7.53 3.86
C MET A 254 14.11 -8.97 3.38
N LEU A 255 13.01 -9.26 2.67
CA LEU A 255 12.74 -10.57 2.10
C LEU A 255 13.72 -10.95 0.97
N ARG A 256 14.09 -10.00 0.10
CA ARG A 256 15.11 -10.19 -0.94
C ARG A 256 16.50 -10.41 -0.32
N HIS A 257 16.90 -9.61 0.68
CA HIS A 257 18.14 -9.81 1.43
C HIS A 257 18.21 -11.20 2.08
N ARG A 258 17.13 -11.60 2.76
CA ARG A 258 16.99 -12.93 3.37
C ARG A 258 17.18 -14.06 2.35
N ALA A 259 16.56 -13.95 1.17
CA ALA A 259 16.67 -14.93 0.10
C ALA A 259 18.06 -14.94 -0.56
N ALA A 260 18.64 -13.78 -0.86
CA ALA A 260 19.97 -13.64 -1.44
C ALA A 260 21.07 -14.24 -0.54
N ARG A 261 20.88 -14.15 0.78
CA ARG A 261 21.76 -14.76 1.79
C ARG A 261 21.40 -16.21 2.13
N GLY A 262 20.39 -16.81 1.50
CA GLY A 262 19.96 -18.19 1.73
C GLY A 262 19.46 -18.46 3.14
N SER A 263 18.96 -17.44 3.84
CA SER A 263 18.65 -17.52 5.27
C SER A 263 17.31 -18.21 5.54
N GLU A 264 17.35 -19.25 6.38
CA GLU A 264 16.18 -20.04 6.78
C GLU A 264 15.39 -19.44 7.95
N ILE A 265 15.84 -18.30 8.50
CA ILE A 265 15.14 -17.55 9.57
C ILE A 265 13.63 -17.47 9.23
N PRO A 266 12.72 -17.98 10.08
CA PRO A 266 11.29 -17.96 9.76
C PRO A 266 10.80 -16.54 9.50
N ALA A 267 10.02 -16.34 8.44
CA ALA A 267 9.50 -15.03 8.08
C ALA A 267 8.02 -15.12 7.74
N ARG A 268 7.24 -14.13 8.16
CA ARG A 268 5.81 -14.08 7.92
C ARG A 268 5.42 -12.67 7.50
N LEU A 269 4.70 -12.55 6.40
CA LEU A 269 4.23 -11.28 5.86
C LEU A 269 2.69 -11.23 5.86
N LEU A 270 2.11 -10.20 6.46
CA LEU A 270 0.70 -9.83 6.28
C LEU A 270 0.61 -8.52 5.49
N HIS A 271 0.13 -8.59 4.24
CA HIS A 271 -0.01 -7.45 3.34
C HIS A 271 -1.46 -6.98 3.22
N SER A 272 -1.74 -5.82 3.81
CA SER A 272 -3.04 -5.15 3.79
C SER A 272 -3.16 -4.22 2.58
N VAL A 273 -4.02 -4.59 1.63
CA VAL A 273 -4.30 -3.81 0.42
C VAL A 273 -5.82 -3.60 0.21
N ARG A 274 -6.22 -2.85 -0.81
CA ARG A 274 -7.63 -2.62 -1.12
C ARG A 274 -8.25 -3.76 -1.91
N THR A 275 -7.52 -4.24 -2.93
CA THR A 275 -7.94 -5.29 -3.86
C THR A 275 -6.71 -6.12 -4.31
N PRO A 276 -6.87 -7.35 -4.85
CA PRO A 276 -5.76 -8.12 -5.43
C PRO A 276 -4.94 -7.38 -6.50
N ARG A 277 -5.57 -6.44 -7.22
CA ARG A 277 -4.92 -5.64 -8.26
C ARG A 277 -3.96 -4.58 -7.69
N GLU A 278 -4.03 -4.30 -6.39
CA GLU A 278 -3.18 -3.35 -5.67
C GLU A 278 -2.10 -4.06 -4.82
N ALA A 279 -1.95 -5.38 -4.94
CA ALA A 279 -0.89 -6.16 -4.27
C ALA A 279 0.43 -6.13 -5.07
N ALA A 280 1.24 -5.11 -4.85
CA ALA A 280 2.60 -5.01 -5.41
C ALA A 280 3.47 -6.24 -5.05
N PHE A 281 4.42 -6.60 -5.91
CA PHE A 281 5.28 -7.78 -5.78
C PHE A 281 4.58 -9.15 -5.65
N ARG A 282 3.25 -9.26 -5.80
CA ARG A 282 2.51 -10.52 -5.54
C ARG A 282 3.08 -11.75 -6.26
N ARG A 283 3.54 -11.61 -7.50
CA ARG A 283 4.16 -12.72 -8.26
C ARG A 283 5.47 -13.18 -7.64
N GLU A 284 6.29 -12.24 -7.16
CA GLU A 284 7.59 -12.54 -6.55
C GLU A 284 7.41 -13.10 -5.13
N LEU A 285 6.51 -12.53 -4.33
CA LEU A 285 6.14 -13.06 -3.02
C LEU A 285 5.64 -14.51 -3.10
N LEU A 286 4.85 -14.86 -4.13
CA LEU A 286 4.42 -16.23 -4.43
C LEU A 286 5.51 -17.13 -5.06
N GLY A 287 6.65 -16.57 -5.46
CA GLY A 287 7.85 -17.33 -5.84
C GLY A 287 8.81 -17.56 -4.67
N LEU A 288 8.85 -16.60 -3.73
CA LEU A 288 9.60 -16.67 -2.48
C LEU A 288 8.90 -17.52 -1.40
N SER A 289 7.62 -17.87 -1.58
CA SER A 289 6.82 -18.68 -0.65
C SER A 289 6.10 -19.83 -1.35
N GLY A 290 5.85 -20.93 -0.63
CA GLY A 290 5.03 -22.05 -1.12
C GLY A 290 5.79 -23.19 -1.82
N PRO A 291 5.06 -24.14 -2.43
CA PRO A 291 5.62 -25.44 -2.85
C PRO A 291 6.47 -25.42 -4.12
N PHE A 292 6.48 -24.30 -4.86
CA PHE A 292 7.31 -24.09 -6.05
C PHE A 292 8.56 -23.23 -5.75
N ALA A 293 8.81 -22.92 -4.48
CA ALA A 293 9.93 -22.10 -4.09
C ALA A 293 11.26 -22.87 -4.26
N VAL A 294 12.17 -22.33 -5.07
CA VAL A 294 13.45 -22.98 -5.41
C VAL A 294 14.62 -22.18 -4.85
N GLY A 295 15.13 -22.59 -3.70
CA GLY A 295 16.34 -22.03 -3.10
C GLY A 295 16.40 -22.22 -1.57
N PRO A 296 17.59 -22.09 -0.96
CA PRO A 296 17.70 -22.05 0.49
C PRO A 296 16.92 -20.85 1.07
N GLY A 297 16.27 -21.05 2.22
CA GLY A 297 15.50 -20.01 2.91
C GLY A 297 14.08 -19.74 2.38
N THR A 298 13.70 -20.21 1.20
CA THR A 298 12.38 -19.88 0.62
C THR A 298 11.22 -20.73 1.18
N SER A 299 11.51 -21.87 1.81
CA SER A 299 10.52 -22.77 2.42
C SER A 299 9.91 -22.25 3.73
N THR A 300 10.53 -21.26 4.37
CA THR A 300 10.12 -20.73 5.70
C THR A 300 9.55 -19.31 5.65
N LEU A 301 9.05 -18.88 4.47
CA LEU A 301 8.26 -17.66 4.31
C LEU A 301 6.75 -17.96 4.20
N GLU A 302 5.95 -17.51 5.16
CA GLU A 302 4.49 -17.44 5.03
C GLU A 302 4.06 -16.07 4.50
N VAL A 303 3.18 -16.02 3.50
CA VAL A 303 2.58 -14.77 3.02
C VAL A 303 1.06 -14.85 3.11
N ARG A 304 0.46 -13.86 3.75
CA ARG A 304 -0.98 -13.64 3.84
C ARG A 304 -1.32 -12.24 3.33
N TRP A 305 -2.48 -12.13 2.69
CA TRP A 305 -3.06 -10.84 2.32
C TRP A 305 -4.32 -10.58 3.14
N THR A 306 -4.61 -9.31 3.39
CA THR A 306 -5.95 -8.87 3.78
C THR A 306 -6.46 -7.80 2.82
N TYR A 307 -7.72 -7.94 2.40
CA TYR A 307 -8.33 -7.10 1.38
C TYR A 307 -9.40 -6.20 2.00
N THR A 308 -9.14 -4.89 2.04
CA THR A 308 -9.99 -3.91 2.74
C THR A 308 -11.24 -3.48 1.96
N ARG A 309 -11.36 -3.83 0.67
CA ARG A 309 -12.52 -3.47 -0.18
C ARG A 309 -13.10 -4.65 -0.97
N MET A 310 -12.25 -5.43 -1.63
CA MET A 310 -12.67 -6.57 -2.45
C MET A 310 -11.66 -7.70 -2.30
N ALA A 311 -12.06 -8.79 -1.67
CA ALA A 311 -11.30 -10.04 -1.59
C ALA A 311 -11.54 -10.90 -2.85
N PRO A 312 -10.58 -11.75 -3.26
CA PRO A 312 -10.82 -12.76 -4.29
C PRO A 312 -11.80 -13.84 -3.80
N PRO A 313 -12.60 -14.46 -4.69
CA PRO A 313 -13.60 -15.46 -4.33
C PRO A 313 -12.98 -16.79 -3.87
N ASP A 314 -11.78 -17.10 -4.35
CA ASP A 314 -10.93 -18.23 -4.02
C ASP A 314 -9.89 -17.83 -2.97
N ARG A 315 -10.11 -18.22 -1.70
CA ARG A 315 -9.34 -17.66 -0.58
C ARG A 315 -8.06 -18.42 -0.24
N ASP A 316 -6.95 -17.70 -0.37
CA ASP A 316 -5.90 -17.64 0.65
C ASP A 316 -5.81 -16.19 1.17
N GLY A 317 -6.27 -15.93 2.40
CA GLY A 317 -6.18 -14.61 3.05
C GLY A 317 -7.42 -14.14 3.83
N PHE A 318 -7.25 -13.00 4.49
CA PHE A 318 -8.25 -12.31 5.29
C PHE A 318 -9.04 -11.26 4.48
N SER A 319 -10.07 -10.67 5.10
CA SER A 319 -10.92 -9.65 4.49
C SER A 319 -11.27 -8.59 5.52
N GLY A 320 -11.13 -7.32 5.18
CA GLY A 320 -11.29 -6.19 6.10
C GLY A 320 -9.97 -5.44 6.35
N ARG A 321 -9.98 -4.53 7.33
CA ARG A 321 -8.77 -3.90 7.87
C ARG A 321 -8.16 -4.82 8.93
N ILE A 322 -6.86 -4.65 9.21
CA ILE A 322 -6.19 -5.41 10.27
C ILE A 322 -6.91 -5.21 11.61
N ASP A 323 -7.16 -6.30 12.31
CA ASP A 323 -7.81 -6.35 13.62
C ASP A 323 -7.15 -7.40 14.52
N ALA A 324 -7.63 -7.50 15.76
CA ALA A 324 -7.08 -8.43 16.76
C ALA A 324 -7.20 -9.91 16.33
N ALA A 325 -8.30 -10.30 15.71
CA ALA A 325 -8.54 -11.69 15.31
C ALA A 325 -7.67 -12.10 14.11
N MET A 326 -7.41 -11.17 13.17
CA MET A 326 -6.44 -11.39 12.09
C MET A 326 -5.03 -11.57 12.64
N LEU A 327 -4.59 -10.73 13.59
CA LEU A 327 -3.27 -10.85 14.19
C LEU A 327 -3.13 -12.07 15.10
N GLU A 328 -4.17 -12.46 15.83
CA GLU A 328 -4.21 -13.72 16.59
C GLU A 328 -4.09 -14.93 15.66
N ALA A 329 -4.92 -15.02 14.60
CA ALA A 329 -4.85 -16.09 13.62
C ALA A 329 -3.52 -16.11 12.85
N PHE A 330 -2.89 -14.94 12.67
CA PHE A 330 -1.55 -14.83 12.10
C PHE A 330 -0.51 -15.33 13.10
N ASP A 331 -0.46 -14.83 14.35
CA ASP A 331 0.55 -15.21 15.35
C ASP A 331 0.48 -16.68 15.78
N VAL A 332 -0.71 -17.27 15.87
CA VAL A 332 -0.88 -18.71 16.16
C VAL A 332 -0.20 -19.61 15.10
N SER A 333 0.05 -19.11 13.88
CA SER A 333 0.84 -19.86 12.88
C SER A 333 2.33 -20.01 13.23
N ALA A 334 2.90 -19.11 14.06
CA ALA A 334 4.30 -19.22 14.52
C ALA A 334 4.46 -20.10 15.74
N GLY A 335 3.48 -20.11 16.67
CA GLY A 335 3.56 -20.90 17.90
C GLY A 335 3.72 -22.41 17.68
N ALA A 336 3.39 -22.90 16.47
CA ALA A 336 3.60 -24.30 16.07
C ALA A 336 5.07 -24.67 15.76
N ALA A 337 6.02 -23.73 15.82
CA ALA A 337 7.43 -23.93 15.49
C ALA A 337 8.37 -24.05 16.72
N SER A 338 7.85 -24.03 17.96
CA SER A 338 8.68 -24.24 19.16
C SER A 338 9.20 -25.69 19.23
N SER A 339 10.52 -25.85 19.17
CA SER A 339 11.16 -27.16 19.03
C SER A 339 11.21 -28.01 20.32
N ASP A 340 10.79 -27.45 21.47
CA ASP A 340 10.76 -28.15 22.76
C ASP A 340 9.38 -28.71 23.15
N GLY A 341 8.34 -28.41 22.36
CA GLY A 341 6.97 -28.87 22.60
C GLY A 341 6.25 -28.19 23.76
N THR A 342 6.78 -27.09 24.30
CA THR A 342 6.03 -26.24 25.22
C THR A 342 5.09 -25.32 24.44
N THR A 343 3.80 -25.38 24.82
CA THR A 343 2.77 -24.44 24.34
C THR A 343 2.79 -23.21 25.23
N ASP A 344 3.83 -22.38 25.10
CA ASP A 344 3.75 -21.02 25.63
C ASP A 344 2.82 -20.22 24.69
N GLU A 345 1.69 -19.75 25.19
CA GLU A 345 0.64 -19.08 24.40
C GLU A 345 1.01 -17.61 24.05
N GLY A 346 2.25 -17.20 24.36
CA GLY A 346 2.80 -15.88 24.07
C GLY A 346 3.44 -15.74 22.68
N PRO A 347 3.64 -14.50 22.20
CA PRO A 347 4.47 -14.26 21.03
C PRO A 347 5.94 -14.60 21.31
N ASP A 348 6.65 -15.06 20.28
CA ASP A 348 8.06 -15.41 20.34
C ASP A 348 8.91 -14.18 20.80
N PRO A 349 9.65 -14.27 21.93
CA PRO A 349 10.40 -13.14 22.50
C PRO A 349 11.63 -12.72 21.69
N ASP A 350 12.07 -13.54 20.73
CA ASP A 350 13.14 -13.24 19.78
C ASP A 350 12.62 -12.79 18.42
N ALA A 351 11.31 -12.79 18.19
CA ALA A 351 10.73 -12.24 16.98
C ALA A 351 11.03 -10.74 16.84
N ARG A 352 11.30 -10.32 15.61
CA ARG A 352 11.48 -8.92 15.21
C ARG A 352 10.30 -8.51 14.34
N VAL A 353 9.60 -7.46 14.75
CA VAL A 353 8.37 -7.03 14.10
C VAL A 353 8.62 -5.74 13.34
N PHE A 354 8.29 -5.71 12.05
CA PHE A 354 8.45 -4.55 11.18
C PHE A 354 7.10 -4.15 10.59
N VAL A 355 6.61 -2.98 10.98
CA VAL A 355 5.31 -2.44 10.55
C VAL A 355 5.52 -1.21 9.67
N CYS A 356 5.04 -1.25 8.44
CA CYS A 356 5.21 -0.13 7.51
C CYS A 356 3.93 0.17 6.71
N GLY A 357 3.63 1.46 6.51
CA GLY A 357 2.49 1.92 5.71
C GLY A 357 1.94 3.28 6.16
N PRO A 358 0.68 3.60 5.81
CA PRO A 358 0.01 4.82 6.26
C PRO A 358 -0.09 4.91 7.78
N THR A 359 0.00 6.14 8.34
CA THR A 359 -0.02 6.40 9.80
C THR A 359 -1.07 5.59 10.57
N GLY A 360 -2.34 5.65 10.17
CA GLY A 360 -3.41 4.93 10.86
C GLY A 360 -3.35 3.40 10.74
N PHE A 361 -2.70 2.84 9.72
CA PHE A 361 -2.39 1.41 9.66
C PHE A 361 -1.30 1.05 10.67
N VAL A 362 -0.21 1.81 10.67
CA VAL A 362 0.95 1.57 11.55
C VAL A 362 0.56 1.69 13.03
N GLU A 363 -0.21 2.70 13.40
CA GLU A 363 -0.69 2.90 14.76
C GLU A 363 -1.64 1.78 15.22
N THR A 364 -2.57 1.36 14.35
CA THR A 364 -3.48 0.26 14.64
C THR A 364 -2.71 -1.06 14.83
N ALA A 365 -1.83 -1.39 13.88
CA ALA A 365 -1.04 -2.61 13.91
C ALA A 365 -0.10 -2.67 15.13
N ALA A 366 0.65 -1.59 15.41
CA ALA A 366 1.53 -1.51 16.57
C ALA A 366 0.75 -1.62 17.90
N GLY A 367 -0.41 -0.95 18.02
CA GLY A 367 -1.27 -1.04 19.19
C GLY A 367 -1.79 -2.46 19.43
N LEU A 368 -2.19 -3.17 18.38
CA LEU A 368 -2.65 -4.56 18.45
C LEU A 368 -1.52 -5.53 18.82
N LEU A 369 -0.31 -5.35 18.28
CA LEU A 369 0.88 -6.14 18.64
C LEU A 369 1.23 -6.00 20.12
N VAL A 370 1.26 -4.76 20.64
CA VAL A 370 1.52 -4.53 22.08
C VAL A 370 0.40 -5.13 22.94
N ALA A 371 -0.87 -5.00 22.54
CA ALA A 371 -1.99 -5.64 23.24
C ALA A 371 -1.93 -7.18 23.20
N ARG A 372 -1.23 -7.75 22.21
CA ARG A 372 -0.95 -9.19 22.08
C ARG A 372 0.27 -9.68 22.87
N GLY A 373 1.01 -8.77 23.51
CA GLY A 373 2.17 -9.08 24.35
C GLY A 373 3.53 -9.03 23.64
N HIS A 374 3.60 -8.56 22.38
CA HIS A 374 4.88 -8.34 21.71
C HIS A 374 5.66 -7.23 22.43
N ASP A 375 6.96 -7.45 22.67
CA ASP A 375 7.83 -6.44 23.30
C ASP A 375 7.91 -5.18 22.40
N PRO A 376 7.49 -3.99 22.89
CA PRO A 376 7.62 -2.74 22.16
C PRO A 376 9.04 -2.44 21.65
N SER A 377 10.09 -2.96 22.30
CA SER A 377 11.49 -2.80 21.86
C SER A 377 11.82 -3.56 20.57
N ARG A 378 11.03 -4.59 20.24
CA ARG A 378 11.13 -5.42 19.03
C ARG A 378 10.19 -4.96 17.90
N ILE A 379 9.32 -3.97 18.14
CA ILE A 379 8.37 -3.43 17.16
C ILE A 379 8.96 -2.19 16.49
N HIS A 380 9.57 -2.40 15.33
CA HIS A 380 10.07 -1.37 14.45
C HIS A 380 8.92 -0.82 13.60
N THR A 381 8.81 0.50 13.47
CA THR A 381 7.75 1.15 12.68
C THR A 381 8.30 2.21 11.73
N GLU A 382 7.79 2.25 10.49
CA GLU A 382 8.04 3.33 9.54
C GLU A 382 6.70 3.79 8.92
N ARG A 383 6.48 5.10 8.85
CA ARG A 383 5.20 5.69 8.42
C ARG A 383 5.40 6.51 7.15
N PHE A 384 4.46 6.41 6.22
CA PHE A 384 4.33 7.33 5.10
C PHE A 384 3.01 8.11 5.23
N GLY A 385 3.06 9.41 4.98
CA GLY A 385 1.91 10.30 5.01
C GLY A 385 1.85 11.17 3.74
N PRO A 386 0.71 11.83 3.47
CA PRO A 386 0.65 12.85 2.42
C PRO A 386 1.66 13.97 2.75
N SER A 387 2.43 14.37 1.74
CA SER A 387 3.61 15.23 1.83
C SER A 387 3.54 16.42 0.89
#